data_AF-A0AB39JJQ5-F1
#
_entry.id   AF-A0AB39JJQ5-F1
#
_cell.length_a   1.000
_cell.length_b   1.000
_cell.length_c   1.000
_cell.angle_alpha   90.00
_cell.angle_beta   90.00
_cell.angle_gamma   90.00
#
_symmetry.space_group_name_H-M   'P 1'
#
loop_
_entity.id
_entity.type
_entity.pdbx_description
1 polymer ?
#
loop_
_entity_poly.entity_id
_entity_poly.type
_entity_poly.pdbx_seq_one_letter_code
_entity_poly.pdbx_strand_id
1 'polypeptide(L)'
;MISVRTVGAAVSLALVFAAFWGTYQHGRSTMDAEWQVRWSDRDAGDQQAWALAEVAAREMEQARQRSINKVIQDGQKIIDRAVADAADARADLSLRDEADRAARRAESSASSHSCTAAASAAASRVALVLADVLKRADERAGNLAADADQSRGRGVTCEQAYDSLGES
;
A
#
# COMPACT_ATOMS: atom_id res chain seq x y z
N MET A 1 91.38 17.24 -24.30
CA MET A 1 91.93 16.28 -23.31
C MET A 1 91.07 16.35 -22.07
N ILE A 2 90.25 15.33 -21.82
CA ILE A 2 89.44 15.26 -20.60
C ILE A 2 90.40 15.01 -19.44
N SER A 3 90.50 15.94 -18.49
CA SER A 3 91.40 15.81 -17.35
C SER A 3 90.83 14.78 -16.37
N VAL A 4 91.70 14.01 -15.68
CA VAL A 4 91.32 13.05 -14.64
C VAL A 4 90.36 13.67 -13.62
N ARG A 5 90.50 14.97 -13.35
CA ARG A 5 89.63 15.74 -12.44
C ARG A 5 88.18 15.85 -12.93
N THR A 6 87.98 15.98 -14.23
CA THR A 6 86.62 16.05 -14.84
C THR A 6 85.94 14.69 -14.86
N VAL A 7 86.70 13.60 -15.07
CA VAL A 7 86.18 12.22 -14.98
C VAL A 7 85.78 11.91 -13.54
N GLY A 8 86.63 12.24 -12.56
CA GLY A 8 86.33 12.05 -11.14
C GLY A 8 85.07 12.79 -10.69
N ALA A 9 84.92 14.06 -11.10
CA ALA A 9 83.71 14.84 -10.79
C ALA A 9 82.43 14.24 -11.41
N ALA A 10 82.50 13.76 -12.65
CA ALA A 10 81.36 13.14 -13.33
C ALA A 10 80.94 11.82 -12.65
N VAL A 11 81.91 10.98 -12.25
CA VAL A 11 81.64 9.74 -11.51
C VAL A 11 81.00 10.05 -10.16
N SER A 12 81.52 11.02 -9.41
CA SER A 12 80.93 11.44 -8.13
C SER A 12 79.48 11.93 -8.29
N LEU A 13 79.20 12.74 -9.32
CA LEU A 13 77.83 13.21 -9.60
C LEU A 13 76.89 12.06 -9.98
N ALA A 14 77.36 11.11 -10.79
CA ALA A 14 76.57 9.93 -11.17
C ALA A 14 76.24 9.06 -9.95
N LEU A 15 77.18 8.88 -9.02
CA LEU A 15 76.94 8.14 -7.77
C LEU A 15 75.94 8.85 -6.87
N VAL A 16 76.04 10.18 -6.74
CA VAL A 16 75.07 10.97 -5.96
C VAL A 16 73.68 10.86 -6.58
N PHE A 17 73.56 10.96 -7.91
CA PHE A 17 72.29 10.81 -8.61
C PHE A 17 71.70 9.40 -8.42
N ALA A 18 72.51 8.35 -8.57
CA ALA A 18 72.07 6.98 -8.37
C ALA A 18 71.59 6.73 -6.93
N ALA A 19 72.32 7.26 -5.93
CA ALA A 19 71.94 7.17 -4.52
C ALA A 19 70.61 7.90 -4.24
N PHE A 20 70.46 9.14 -4.75
CA PHE A 20 69.23 9.91 -4.62
C PHE A 20 68.05 9.22 -5.32
N TRP A 21 68.26 8.68 -6.52
CA TRP A 21 67.24 7.95 -7.25
C TRP A 21 66.80 6.69 -6.50
N GLY A 22 67.76 5.94 -5.95
CA GLY A 22 67.48 4.74 -5.15
C GLY A 22 66.64 5.04 -3.91
N THR A 23 66.98 6.08 -3.15
CA THR A 23 66.20 6.48 -1.97
C THR A 23 64.82 7.02 -2.33
N TYR A 24 64.71 7.79 -3.41
CA TYR A 24 63.43 8.28 -3.93
C TYR A 24 62.51 7.14 -4.34
N GLN A 25 63.00 6.18 -5.14
CA GLN A 25 62.21 5.03 -5.58
C GLN A 25 61.80 4.14 -4.41
N HIS A 26 62.70 3.93 -3.45
CA HIS A 26 62.37 3.19 -2.23
C HIS A 26 61.24 3.89 -1.48
N GLY A 27 61.35 5.18 -1.21
CA GLY A 27 60.33 5.98 -0.52
C GLY A 27 58.97 5.98 -1.24
N ARG A 28 58.98 6.07 -2.58
CA ARG A 28 57.76 5.91 -3.39
C ARG A 28 57.14 4.54 -3.22
N SER A 29 57.92 3.48 -3.41
CA SER A 29 57.41 2.11 -3.34
C SER A 29 56.86 1.75 -1.96
N THR A 30 57.48 2.24 -0.88
CA THR A 30 56.99 2.04 0.49
C THR A 30 55.69 2.79 0.74
N MET A 31 55.61 4.03 0.27
CA MET A 31 54.42 4.86 0.44
C MET A 31 53.25 4.34 -0.40
N ASP A 32 53.50 3.93 -1.65
CA ASP A 32 52.51 3.29 -2.52
C ASP A 32 51.98 1.99 -1.88
N ALA A 33 52.87 1.14 -1.34
CA ALA A 33 52.47 -0.09 -0.66
C ALA A 33 51.64 0.19 0.61
N GLU A 34 52.04 1.16 1.43
CA GLU A 34 51.30 1.56 2.64
C GLU A 34 49.90 2.07 2.29
N TRP A 35 49.79 2.97 1.29
CA TRP A 35 48.50 3.47 0.85
C TRP A 35 47.64 2.38 0.23
N GLN A 36 48.21 1.48 -0.56
CA GLN A 36 47.46 0.38 -1.16
C GLN A 36 46.76 -0.48 -0.09
N VAL A 37 47.46 -0.78 1.02
CA VAL A 37 46.87 -1.53 2.15
C VAL A 37 45.78 -0.72 2.85
N ARG A 38 46.02 0.56 3.13
CA ARG A 38 45.02 1.44 3.76
C ARG A 38 43.74 1.54 2.91
N TRP A 39 43.88 1.65 1.60
CA TRP A 39 42.75 1.68 0.67
C TRP A 39 42.04 0.33 0.61
N SER A 40 42.76 -0.79 0.54
CA SER A 40 42.12 -2.11 0.52
C SER A 40 41.33 -2.41 1.79
N ASP A 41 41.87 -2.04 2.95
CA ASP A 41 41.20 -2.25 4.23
C ASP A 41 39.93 -1.39 4.33
N ARG A 42 40.01 -0.13 3.87
CA ARG A 42 38.87 0.78 3.83
C ARG A 42 37.81 0.29 2.85
N ASP A 43 38.19 -0.10 1.64
CA ASP A 43 37.25 -0.57 0.62
C ASP A 43 36.56 -1.88 1.04
N ALA A 44 37.27 -2.76 1.76
CA ALA A 44 36.68 -3.95 2.36
C ALA A 44 35.64 -3.58 3.45
N GLY A 45 35.98 -2.63 4.32
CA GLY A 45 35.05 -2.10 5.32
C GLY A 45 33.83 -1.42 4.71
N ASP A 46 34.02 -0.59 3.68
CA ASP A 46 32.95 0.08 2.95
C ASP A 46 32.03 -0.93 2.26
N GLN A 47 32.58 -1.98 1.61
CA GLN A 47 31.78 -3.05 1.01
C GLN A 47 30.97 -3.82 2.05
N GLN A 48 31.55 -4.13 3.21
CA GLN A 48 30.83 -4.80 4.29
C GLN A 48 29.71 -3.91 4.85
N ALA A 49 29.99 -2.64 5.10
CA ALA A 49 28.99 -1.68 5.58
C ALA A 49 27.84 -1.51 4.58
N TRP A 50 28.16 -1.44 3.28
CA TRP A 50 27.16 -1.40 2.21
C TRP A 50 26.29 -2.66 2.18
N ALA A 51 26.90 -3.85 2.27
CA ALA A 51 26.15 -5.10 2.28
C ALA A 51 25.17 -5.19 3.48
N LEU A 52 25.61 -4.76 4.67
CA LEU A 52 24.77 -4.70 5.86
C LEU A 52 23.63 -3.68 5.71
N ALA A 53 23.93 -2.50 5.17
CA ALA A 53 22.93 -1.46 4.93
C ALA A 53 21.87 -1.90 3.90
N GLU A 54 22.29 -2.57 2.82
CA GLU A 54 21.38 -3.13 1.81
C GLU A 54 20.46 -4.20 2.42
N VAL A 55 21.00 -5.11 3.25
CA VAL A 55 20.19 -6.12 3.94
C VAL A 55 19.17 -5.46 4.87
N ALA A 56 19.61 -4.52 5.70
CA ALA A 56 18.72 -3.80 6.61
C ALA A 56 17.63 -3.03 5.86
N ALA A 57 17.97 -2.35 4.77
CA ALA A 57 17.00 -1.65 3.92
C ALA A 57 15.98 -2.62 3.29
N ARG A 58 16.43 -3.79 2.81
CA ARG A 58 15.53 -4.82 2.28
C ARG A 58 14.62 -5.41 3.35
N GLU A 59 15.10 -5.63 4.56
CA GLU A 59 14.28 -6.13 5.66
C GLU A 59 13.16 -5.13 6.01
N MET A 60 13.49 -3.83 6.08
CA MET A 60 12.51 -2.76 6.29
C MET A 60 11.48 -2.71 5.17
N GLU A 61 11.93 -2.74 3.91
CA GLU A 61 11.03 -2.72 2.75
C GLU A 61 10.10 -3.93 2.75
N GLN A 62 10.63 -5.14 3.01
CA GLN A 62 9.81 -6.34 3.10
C GLN A 62 8.82 -6.29 4.26
N ALA A 63 9.22 -5.73 5.41
CA ALA A 63 8.31 -5.54 6.54
C ALA A 63 7.14 -4.63 6.17
N ARG A 64 7.43 -3.50 5.53
CA ARG A 64 6.42 -2.57 5.03
C ARG A 64 5.49 -3.23 4.00
N GLN A 65 6.04 -3.98 3.04
CA GLN A 65 5.22 -4.69 2.05
C GLN A 65 4.30 -5.73 2.71
N ARG A 66 4.79 -6.51 3.68
CA ARG A 66 3.96 -7.46 4.43
C ARG A 66 2.83 -6.75 5.16
N SER A 67 3.12 -5.61 5.79
CA SER A 67 2.13 -4.80 6.51
C SER A 67 1.03 -4.30 5.57
N ILE A 68 1.42 -3.68 4.45
CA ILE A 68 0.47 -3.20 3.44
C ILE A 68 -0.34 -4.34 2.81
N ASN A 69 0.29 -5.48 2.50
CA ASN A 69 -0.42 -6.65 1.97
C ASN A 69 -1.49 -7.15 2.96
N LYS A 70 -1.21 -7.13 4.26
CA LYS A 70 -2.18 -7.48 5.29
C LYS A 70 -3.34 -6.47 5.33
N VAL A 71 -3.05 -5.17 5.28
CA VAL A 71 -4.08 -4.12 5.20
C VAL A 71 -4.98 -4.32 3.98
N ILE A 72 -4.42 -4.63 2.81
CA ILE A 72 -5.19 -4.90 1.60
C ILE A 72 -6.09 -6.13 1.79
N GLN A 73 -5.55 -7.23 2.34
CA GLN A 73 -6.34 -8.44 2.60
C GLN A 73 -7.48 -8.21 3.58
N ASP A 74 -7.22 -7.48 4.67
CA ASP A 74 -8.23 -7.21 5.69
C ASP A 74 -9.28 -6.20 5.17
N GLY A 75 -8.87 -5.20 4.40
CA GLY A 75 -9.77 -4.30 3.67
C GLY A 75 -10.67 -5.04 2.68
N GLN A 76 -10.12 -6.00 1.92
CA GLN A 76 -10.90 -6.82 1.00
C GLN A 76 -11.94 -7.66 1.74
N LYS A 77 -11.59 -8.28 2.89
CA LYS A 77 -12.56 -9.03 3.71
C LYS A 77 -13.71 -8.16 4.21
N ILE A 78 -13.42 -6.91 4.59
CA ILE A 78 -14.46 -5.95 5.02
C ILE A 78 -15.41 -5.66 3.85
N ILE A 79 -14.88 -5.42 2.65
CA ILE A 79 -15.69 -5.17 1.45
C ILE A 79 -16.51 -6.40 1.09
N ASP A 80 -15.91 -7.59 1.05
CA ASP A 80 -16.59 -8.83 0.69
C ASP A 80 -17.72 -9.14 1.67
N ARG A 81 -17.50 -8.91 2.97
CA ARG A 81 -18.54 -9.06 4.00
C ARG A 81 -19.68 -8.08 3.79
N ALA A 82 -19.38 -6.80 3.56
CA ALA A 82 -20.43 -5.80 3.29
C ALA A 82 -21.24 -6.13 2.03
N VAL A 83 -20.59 -6.64 0.98
CA VAL A 83 -21.27 -7.09 -0.24
C VAL A 83 -22.18 -8.29 0.04
N ALA A 84 -21.71 -9.26 0.82
CA ALA A 84 -22.51 -10.42 1.22
C ALA A 84 -23.71 -10.01 2.08
N ASP A 85 -23.50 -9.19 3.11
CA ASP A 85 -24.55 -8.69 4.00
C ASP A 85 -25.61 -7.90 3.19
N ALA A 86 -25.19 -7.08 2.22
CA ALA A 86 -26.10 -6.37 1.32
C ALA A 86 -26.86 -7.29 0.35
N ALA A 87 -26.24 -8.39 -0.10
CA ALA A 87 -26.90 -9.39 -0.94
C ALA A 87 -27.97 -10.16 -0.15
N ASP A 88 -27.65 -10.57 1.08
CA ASP A 88 -28.57 -11.24 1.99
C ASP A 88 -29.77 -10.34 2.34
N ALA A 89 -29.51 -9.06 2.62
CA ALA A 89 -30.57 -8.07 2.86
C ALA A 89 -31.48 -7.87 1.64
N ARG A 90 -30.94 -7.90 0.41
CA ARG A 90 -31.75 -7.82 -0.83
C ARG A 90 -32.54 -9.09 -1.10
N ALA A 91 -32.04 -10.25 -0.67
CA ALA A 91 -32.73 -11.52 -0.80
C ALA A 91 -33.91 -11.65 0.19
N ASP A 92 -33.90 -10.89 1.28
CA ASP A 92 -35.03 -10.80 2.20
C ASP A 92 -36.20 -10.02 1.57
N LEU A 93 -37.12 -10.76 0.96
CA LEU A 93 -38.35 -10.22 0.37
C LEU A 93 -39.47 -10.02 1.41
N SER A 94 -39.26 -10.33 2.69
CA SER A 94 -40.33 -10.41 3.69
C SER A 94 -41.15 -9.13 3.79
N LEU A 95 -40.49 -7.96 3.79
CA LEU A 95 -41.16 -6.66 3.85
C LEU A 95 -41.97 -6.36 2.58
N ARG A 96 -41.43 -6.71 1.40
CA ARG A 96 -42.08 -6.48 0.10
C ARG A 96 -43.28 -7.41 -0.07
N ASP A 97 -43.12 -8.67 0.33
CA ASP A 97 -44.19 -9.66 0.36
C ASP A 97 -45.29 -9.25 1.34
N GLU A 98 -44.94 -8.74 2.52
CA GLU A 98 -45.92 -8.28 3.50
C GLU A 98 -46.68 -7.04 3.01
N ALA A 99 -45.99 -6.11 2.35
CA ALA A 99 -46.62 -4.96 1.70
C ALA A 99 -47.61 -5.41 0.60
N ASP A 100 -47.23 -6.39 -0.22
CA ASP A 100 -48.12 -6.94 -1.25
C ASP A 100 -49.30 -7.72 -0.65
N ARG A 101 -49.07 -8.48 0.43
CA ARG A 101 -50.15 -9.14 1.18
C ARG A 101 -51.13 -8.13 1.76
N ALA A 102 -50.63 -7.03 2.32
CA ALA A 102 -51.47 -5.96 2.84
C ALA A 102 -52.29 -5.25 1.76
N ALA A 103 -51.66 -4.94 0.62
CA ALA A 103 -52.35 -4.34 -0.52
C ALA A 103 -53.46 -5.25 -1.09
N ARG A 104 -53.16 -6.55 -1.29
CA ARG A 104 -54.18 -7.54 -1.74
C ARG A 104 -55.34 -7.66 -0.75
N ARG A 105 -55.07 -7.64 0.56
CA ARG A 105 -56.12 -7.63 1.59
C ARG A 105 -57.02 -6.39 1.45
N ALA A 106 -56.44 -5.21 1.22
CA ALA A 106 -57.20 -3.97 1.03
C ALA A 106 -58.01 -3.92 -0.27
N GLU A 107 -57.58 -4.59 -1.34
CA GLU A 107 -58.38 -4.75 -2.56
C GLU A 107 -59.56 -5.70 -2.33
N SER A 108 -59.32 -6.85 -1.70
CA SER A 108 -60.35 -7.86 -1.48
C SER A 108 -61.51 -7.35 -0.62
N SER A 109 -61.21 -6.57 0.44
CA SER A 109 -62.22 -5.98 1.31
C SER A 109 -63.05 -4.87 0.65
N ALA A 110 -62.53 -4.22 -0.39
CA ALA A 110 -63.26 -3.17 -1.09
C ALA A 110 -64.38 -3.68 -2.00
N SER A 111 -64.34 -4.97 -2.38
CA SER A 111 -65.38 -5.62 -3.19
C SER A 111 -66.61 -6.07 -2.38
N SER A 112 -66.56 -6.00 -1.04
CA SER A 112 -67.48 -6.72 -0.14
C SER A 112 -68.75 -5.93 0.25
N HIS A 113 -68.78 -4.60 0.09
CA HIS A 113 -69.86 -3.74 0.58
C HIS A 113 -70.32 -2.71 -0.46
N SER A 114 -71.55 -2.85 -0.95
CA SER A 114 -72.11 -2.02 -2.04
C SER A 114 -72.38 -0.56 -1.64
N CYS A 115 -72.74 -0.30 -0.38
CA CYS A 115 -73.06 1.05 0.11
C CYS A 115 -71.83 1.98 0.22
N THR A 116 -70.61 1.42 0.25
CA THR A 116 -69.35 2.17 0.41
C THR A 116 -68.35 1.94 -0.74
N ALA A 117 -68.73 1.22 -1.79
CA ALA A 117 -67.84 0.72 -2.84
C ALA A 117 -66.90 1.77 -3.45
N ALA A 118 -67.35 3.01 -3.66
CA ALA A 118 -66.50 4.09 -4.20
C ALA A 118 -65.40 4.53 -3.21
N ALA A 119 -65.75 4.67 -1.93
CA ALA A 119 -64.79 4.99 -0.87
C ALA A 119 -63.81 3.83 -0.65
N SER A 120 -64.32 2.59 -0.71
CA SER A 120 -63.50 1.39 -0.61
C SER A 120 -62.50 1.26 -1.76
N ALA A 121 -62.93 1.52 -2.99
CA ALA A 121 -62.06 1.52 -4.17
C ALA A 121 -60.97 2.61 -4.10
N ALA A 122 -61.28 3.79 -3.56
CA ALA A 122 -60.29 4.84 -3.32
C ALA A 122 -59.25 4.38 -2.28
N ALA A 123 -59.69 3.75 -1.18
CA ALA A 123 -58.79 3.22 -0.15
C ALA A 123 -57.85 2.12 -0.68
N SER A 124 -58.34 1.21 -1.54
CA SER A 124 -57.49 0.18 -2.17
C SER A 124 -56.42 0.78 -3.08
N ARG A 125 -56.76 1.82 -3.86
CA ARG A 125 -55.78 2.53 -4.70
C ARG A 125 -54.70 3.20 -3.86
N VAL A 126 -55.06 3.80 -2.73
CA VAL A 126 -54.09 4.37 -1.79
C VAL A 126 -53.18 3.29 -1.20
N ALA A 127 -53.72 2.12 -0.84
CA ALA A 127 -52.93 1.01 -0.33
C ALA A 127 -51.90 0.49 -1.34
N LEU A 128 -52.27 0.39 -2.63
CA LEU A 128 -51.35 0.02 -3.70
C LEU A 128 -50.22 1.04 -3.89
N VAL A 129 -50.56 2.33 -3.89
CA VAL A 129 -49.55 3.40 -3.99
C VAL A 129 -48.61 3.37 -2.78
N LEU A 130 -49.14 3.15 -1.58
CA LEU A 130 -48.32 3.05 -0.38
C LEU A 130 -47.36 1.85 -0.44
N ALA A 131 -47.84 0.70 -0.90
CA ALA A 131 -47.01 -0.50 -1.09
C ALA A 131 -45.90 -0.26 -2.12
N ASP A 132 -46.20 0.42 -3.23
CA ASP A 132 -45.21 0.79 -4.25
C ASP A 132 -44.19 1.81 -3.72
N VAL A 133 -44.63 2.84 -2.99
CA VAL A 133 -43.73 3.81 -2.34
C VAL A 133 -42.81 3.13 -1.33
N LEU A 134 -43.34 2.20 -0.52
CA LEU A 134 -42.55 1.41 0.43
C LEU A 134 -41.48 0.59 -0.27
N LYS A 135 -41.80 -0.07 -1.39
CA LYS A 135 -40.84 -0.83 -2.20
C LYS A 135 -39.71 0.06 -2.74
N ARG A 136 -40.04 1.23 -3.30
CA ARG A 136 -39.03 2.17 -3.83
C ARG A 136 -38.17 2.77 -2.70
N ALA A 137 -38.78 3.04 -1.55
CA ALA A 137 -38.06 3.54 -0.38
C ALA A 137 -37.07 2.51 0.17
N ASP A 138 -37.50 1.25 0.27
CA ASP A 138 -36.65 0.11 0.65
C ASP A 138 -35.47 -0.08 -0.33
N GLU A 139 -35.75 -0.06 -1.64
CA GLU A 139 -34.70 -0.14 -2.67
C GLU A 139 -33.70 1.01 -2.56
N ARG A 140 -34.19 2.25 -2.36
CA ARG A 140 -33.31 3.41 -2.20
C ARG A 140 -32.47 3.33 -0.92
N ALA A 141 -33.05 2.86 0.18
CA ALA A 141 -32.33 2.66 1.44
C ALA A 141 -31.21 1.63 1.26
N GLY A 142 -31.46 0.51 0.57
CA GLY A 142 -30.45 -0.49 0.26
C GLY A 142 -29.31 0.04 -0.62
N ASN A 143 -29.62 0.87 -1.61
CA ASN A 143 -28.58 1.51 -2.45
C ASN A 143 -27.71 2.47 -1.63
N LEU A 144 -28.32 3.29 -0.75
CA LEU A 144 -27.56 4.20 0.11
C LEU A 144 -26.69 3.45 1.12
N ALA A 145 -27.19 2.35 1.69
CA ALA A 145 -26.43 1.51 2.59
C ALA A 145 -25.20 0.91 1.89
N ALA A 146 -25.36 0.39 0.67
CA ALA A 146 -24.25 -0.14 -0.11
C ALA A 146 -23.17 0.92 -0.41
N ASP A 147 -23.56 2.13 -0.78
CA ASP A 147 -22.63 3.24 -1.02
C ASP A 147 -21.89 3.63 0.28
N ALA A 148 -22.60 3.67 1.40
CA ALA A 148 -22.04 4.00 2.71
C ALA A 148 -21.05 2.93 3.19
N ASP A 149 -21.40 1.65 3.06
CA ASP A 149 -20.55 0.53 3.45
C ASP A 149 -19.28 0.46 2.60
N GLN A 150 -19.40 0.71 1.29
CA GLN A 150 -18.24 0.77 0.40
C GLN A 150 -17.32 1.95 0.78
N SER A 151 -17.89 3.12 1.04
CA SER A 151 -17.14 4.31 1.45
C SER A 151 -16.42 4.07 2.78
N ARG A 152 -17.10 3.45 3.75
CA ARG A 152 -16.53 3.08 5.06
C ARG A 152 -15.42 2.05 4.91
N GLY A 153 -15.61 1.01 4.11
CA GLY A 153 -14.60 -0.02 3.86
C GLY A 153 -13.31 0.57 3.28
N ARG A 154 -13.44 1.47 2.30
CA ARG A 154 -12.31 2.23 1.75
C ARG A 154 -11.63 3.11 2.80
N GLY A 155 -12.43 3.84 3.60
CA GLY A 155 -11.91 4.71 4.65
C GLY A 155 -11.10 3.96 5.71
N VAL A 156 -11.64 2.87 6.24
CA VAL A 156 -10.96 2.01 7.22
C VAL A 156 -9.66 1.42 6.64
N THR A 157 -9.68 1.02 5.36
CA THR A 157 -8.48 0.52 4.69
C THR A 157 -7.39 1.60 4.59
N CYS A 158 -7.76 2.84 4.27
CA CYS A 158 -6.82 3.97 4.23
C CYS A 158 -6.23 4.28 5.60
N GLU A 159 -7.05 4.29 6.65
CA GLU A 159 -6.61 4.51 8.03
C GLU A 159 -5.62 3.44 8.47
N GLN A 160 -5.98 2.16 8.28
CA GLN A 160 -5.10 1.02 8.58
C GLN A 160 -3.80 1.07 7.78
N ALA A 161 -3.85 1.47 6.51
CA ALA A 161 -2.65 1.63 5.69
C ALA A 161 -1.73 2.72 6.27
N TYR A 162 -2.30 3.83 6.74
CA TYR A 162 -1.53 4.91 7.37
C TYR A 162 -0.92 4.46 8.70
N ASP A 163 -1.72 3.85 9.59
CA ASP A 163 -1.25 3.36 10.88
C ASP A 163 -0.13 2.33 10.72
N SER A 164 -0.21 1.49 9.69
CA SER A 164 0.83 0.51 9.35
C SER A 164 2.20 1.12 9.01
N LEU A 165 2.25 2.43 8.70
CA LEU A 165 3.50 3.18 8.48
C LEU A 165 4.07 3.78 9.77
N GLY A 166 3.25 3.91 10.83
CA GLY A 166 3.65 4.46 12.12
C GLY A 166 4.13 3.41 13.12
N GLU A 167 3.75 2.14 12.92
CA GLU A 167 4.11 1.01 13.79
C GLU A 167 5.42 0.29 13.39
N SER A 168 6.17 0.81 12.41
CA SER A 168 7.42 0.23 11.90
C SER A 168 8.68 0.79 12.54
#